data_AF-A0A1Z1M629-F1
#
_entry.id   AF-A0A1Z1M629-F1
#
_cell.length_a   1.000
_cell.length_b   1.000
_cell.length_c   1.000
_cell.angle_alpha   90.00
_cell.angle_beta   90.00
_cell.angle_gamma   90.00
#
_symmetry.space_group_name_H-M   'P 1'
#
loop_
_entity.id
_entity.type
_entity.pdbx_description
1 polymer ?
#
loop_
_entity_poly.entity_id
_entity_poly.type
_entity_poly.pdbx_seq_one_letter_code
_entity_poly.pdbx_strand_id
1 'polypeptide(L)' 'MAVPKKRTSKAKSKKAVWKRKALFYSKKSLSLAKSLLTSKNSSFIYLNKSSAFLDSK' A
#
# COMPACT_ATOMS: atom_id res chain seq x y z
N MET A 1 3.17 -30.74 21.21
CA MET A 1 2.65 -29.72 20.27
C MET A 1 1.43 -30.30 19.55
N ALA A 2 0.37 -29.52 19.34
CA ALA A 2 -0.82 -30.02 18.64
C ALA A 2 -0.55 -30.11 17.12
N VAL A 3 -0.90 -31.25 16.52
CA VAL A 3 -0.77 -31.49 15.08
C VAL A 3 -2.15 -31.57 14.43
N PRO A 4 -2.33 -31.02 13.21
CA PRO A 4 -3.60 -31.07 12.53
C PRO A 4 -3.89 -32.51 12.09
N LYS A 5 -5.00 -33.08 12.57
CA LYS A 5 -5.41 -34.44 12.21
C LYS A 5 -5.80 -34.57 10.74
N LYS A 6 -6.27 -33.48 10.12
CA LYS A 6 -6.75 -33.41 8.72
C LYS A 6 -6.32 -32.11 8.07
N ARG A 7 -6.11 -32.15 6.75
CA ARG A 7 -5.79 -30.95 5.96
C ARG A 7 -6.98 -29.99 5.91
N THR A 8 -6.70 -28.69 5.85
CA THR A 8 -7.72 -27.68 5.59
C THR A 8 -8.22 -27.80 4.16
N SER A 9 -9.54 -27.67 3.96
CA SER A 9 -10.13 -27.68 2.63
C SER A 9 -9.84 -26.36 1.89
N LYS A 10 -9.92 -26.37 0.55
CA LYS A 10 -9.69 -25.17 -0.28
C LYS A 10 -10.64 -24.03 0.10
N ALA A 11 -11.91 -24.33 0.36
CA ALA A 11 -12.91 -23.34 0.77
C ALA A 11 -12.60 -22.69 2.13
N LYS A 12 -12.01 -23.45 3.07
CA LYS A 12 -11.60 -22.93 4.39
C LYS A 12 -10.22 -22.27 4.37
N SER A 13 -9.52 -22.29 3.23
CA SER A 13 -8.22 -21.62 3.09
C SER A 13 -8.38 -20.11 3.24
N LYS A 14 -7.56 -19.49 4.10
CA LYS A 14 -7.64 -18.05 4.37
C LYS A 14 -7.02 -17.15 3.28
N LYS A 15 -6.67 -17.70 2.11
CA LYS A 15 -6.04 -16.98 0.98
C LYS A 15 -6.83 -15.75 0.54
N ALA A 16 -8.16 -15.80 0.53
CA ALA A 16 -9.00 -14.67 0.14
C ALA A 16 -8.83 -13.46 1.08
N VAL A 17 -8.63 -13.69 2.37
CA VAL A 17 -8.41 -12.62 3.36
C VAL A 17 -7.10 -11.91 3.08
N TRP A 18 -6.03 -12.65 2.76
CA TRP A 18 -4.74 -12.08 2.38
C TRP A 18 -4.83 -11.23 1.12
N LYS A 19 -5.51 -11.73 0.07
CA LYS A 19 -5.73 -10.97 -1.17
C LYS A 19 -6.57 -9.70 -0.93
N ARG A 20 -7.57 -9.77 -0.05
CA ARG A 20 -8.39 -8.61 0.32
C ARG A 20 -7.55 -7.51 0.99
N LYS A 21 -6.62 -7.86 1.88
CA LYS A 21 -5.70 -6.88 2.47
C LYS A 21 -4.87 -6.18 1.40
N ALA A 22 -4.28 -6.94 0.47
CA ALA A 22 -3.49 -6.40 -0.63
C ALA A 22 -4.29 -5.41 -1.51
N LEU A 23 -5.56 -5.73 -1.79
CA LEU A 23 -6.46 -4.84 -2.54
C LEU A 23 -6.64 -3.49 -1.84
N PHE A 24 -6.81 -3.46 -0.51
CA PHE A 24 -6.94 -2.20 0.24
C PHE A 24 -5.67 -1.36 0.18
N TYR A 25 -4.50 -1.99 0.33
CA TYR A 25 -3.22 -1.28 0.22
C TYR A 25 -2.99 -0.75 -1.19
N SER A 26 -3.33 -1.53 -2.22
CA SER A 26 -3.25 -1.10 -3.62
C SER A 26 -4.08 0.16 -3.89
N LYS A 27 -5.33 0.21 -3.40
CA LYS A 27 -6.19 1.40 -3.54
C LYS A 27 -5.58 2.64 -2.88
N LYS A 28 -5.04 2.50 -1.68
CA LYS A 28 -4.38 3.61 -0.96
C LYS A 28 -3.14 4.09 -1.72
N SER A 29 -2.29 3.17 -2.16
CA SER A 29 -1.07 3.48 -2.91
C SER A 29 -1.38 4.19 -4.23
N LEU A 30 -2.42 3.76 -4.95
CA LEU A 30 -2.85 4.41 -6.20
C LEU A 30 -3.33 5.84 -5.95
N SER A 31 -4.14 6.05 -4.92
CA SER A 31 -4.60 7.40 -4.53
C SER A 31 -3.42 8.33 -4.23
N LEU A 32 -2.45 7.83 -3.46
CA LEU A 32 -1.23 8.56 -3.13
C LEU A 32 -0.41 8.91 -4.37
N ALA A 33 -0.20 7.95 -5.27
CA ALA A 33 0.54 8.17 -6.51
C ALA A 33 -0.12 9.24 -7.40
N LYS A 34 -1.45 9.24 -7.51
CA LYS A 34 -2.17 10.29 -8.24
C LYS A 34 -1.98 11.67 -7.60
N SER A 35 -2.01 11.74 -6.27
CA SER A 35 -1.78 13.01 -5.55
C SER A 35 -0.35 13.53 -5.72
N LEU A 36 0.63 12.63 -5.84
CA LEU A 36 2.03 13.00 -6.10
C LEU A 36 2.20 13.59 -7.50
N LEU A 37 1.59 12.97 -8.51
CA LEU A 37 1.71 13.40 -9.91
C LEU A 37 1.10 14.78 -10.18
N THR A 38 0.06 15.17 -9.42
CA THR A 38 -0.58 16.47 -9.61
C THR A 38 0.13 17.61 -8.89
N SER A 39 1.10 17.33 -8.00
CA SER A 39 1.86 18.32 -7.21
C SER A 39 1.01 19.36 -6.46
N LYS A 40 -0.26 19.05 -6.17
CA LYS A 40 -1.23 19.91 -5.46
C LYS A 40 -1.57 19.34 -4.07
N ASN A 41 -0.65 18.60 -3.47
CA ASN A 41 -0.85 18.00 -2.15
C ASN A 41 -0.69 19.05 -1.04
N SER A 42 -1.74 19.24 -0.24
CA SER A 42 -1.70 20.15 0.92
C SER A 42 -1.44 19.44 2.25
N SER A 43 -1.57 18.12 2.31
CA SER A 43 -1.57 17.34 3.56
C SER A 43 -0.26 16.60 3.86
N PHE A 44 0.64 16.45 2.90
CA PHE A 44 1.91 15.77 3.09
C PHE A 44 3.01 16.40 2.23
N ILE A 45 4.24 16.38 2.73
CA ILE A 45 5.41 16.89 2.02
C ILE A 45 6.11 15.72 1.34
N TYR A 46 6.41 15.88 0.05
CA TYR A 46 7.25 14.96 -0.71
C TYR A 46 8.43 15.75 -1.26
N LEU A 47 9.65 15.35 -0.87
CA LEU A 47 10.88 16.01 -1.33
C LEU A 47 11.07 15.71 -2.81
N ASN A 48 10.76 16.69 -3.66
CA ASN A 48 11.08 16.61 -5.07
C ASN A 48 12.50 17.16 -5.28
N LYS A 49 13.28 16.49 -6.13
CA LYS A 49 14.67 16.89 -6.44
C LYS A 49 14.73 18.30 -7.05
N SER A 50 13.64 18.73 -7.70
CA SER A 50 13.49 20.11 -8.19
C SER A 50 13.28 21.15 -7.10
N SER A 51 12.62 20.81 -5.98
CA SER A 51 12.43 21.76 -4.86
C SER A 51 13.68 21.84 -3.98
N ALA A 52 14.36 20.71 -3.73
CA ALA A 52 15.54 20.68 -2.87
C ALA A 52 16.75 21.49 -3.40
N PHE A 53 16.82 21.75 -4.71
CA PHE A 53 17.88 22.59 -5.29
C PHE A 53 17.61 24.10 -5.10
N LEU A 54 16.34 24.50 -4.93
CA LEU A 54 15.91 25.89 -4.77
C LEU A 54 16.10 26.40 -3.33
N ASP A 55 16.20 25.51 -2.35
CA ASP A 55 16.36 25.87 -0.93
C ASP A 55 17.84 26.03 -0.49
N SER A 56 18.80 25.78 -1.39
CA SER A 56 20.25 25.79 -1.10
C SER A 56 20.98 27.10 -1.48
N LYS A 57 20.24 28.18 -1.76
CA LYS A 57 20.79 29.49 -2.15
C LYS A 57 20.22 30.59 -1.28
#